data_AF-A0AAU7PVM7-F1
#
_entry.id   AF-A0AAU7PVM7-F1
#
_cell.length_a   1.000
_cell.length_b   1.000
_cell.length_c   1.000
_cell.angle_alpha   90.00
_cell.angle_beta   90.00
_cell.angle_gamma   90.00
#
_symmetry.space_group_name_H-M   'P 1'
#
loop_
_entity.id
_entity.type
_entity.pdbx_description
1 polymer ?
#
loop_
_entity_poly.entity_id
_entity_poly.type
_entity_poly.pdbx_seq_one_letter_code
_entity_poly.pdbx_strand_id
1 'polypeptide(L)' 'MSLLFLDREHHRQGIGRKLFNTITSFYKNAGIYEEITINSSPYAVEVYHKLGFVDTDTEQLVNGIRFTPMKYKFT' A
#
# COMPACT_ATOMS: atom_id res chain seq x y z
N MET A 1 -12.86 4.40 3.69
CA MET A 1 -11.59 4.44 4.45
C MET A 1 -11.29 3.04 4.95
N SER A 2 -10.28 2.38 4.41
CA SER A 2 -9.81 1.07 4.88
C SER A 2 -8.33 1.22 5.24
N LEU A 3 -7.95 0.86 6.47
CA LEU A 3 -6.55 0.76 6.86
C LEU A 3 -6.07 -0.68 6.64
N LEU A 4 -5.11 -0.85 5.75
CA LEU A 4 -4.42 -2.11 5.55
C LEU A 4 -3.25 -2.21 6.55
N PHE A 5 -3.46 -2.83 7.70
CA PHE A 5 -2.36 -3.18 8.61
C PHE A 5 -1.87 -4.58 8.28
N LEU A 6 -0.74 -4.68 7.57
CA LEU A 6 0.01 -5.93 7.46
C LEU A 6 0.98 -5.99 8.65
N ASP A 7 0.67 -6.84 9.61
CA ASP A 7 1.53 -7.12 10.75
C ASP A 7 2.86 -7.73 10.28
N ARG A 8 3.96 -7.34 10.94
CA ARG A 8 5.36 -7.65 10.55
C ARG A 8 5.66 -9.16 10.51
N GLU A 9 4.84 -9.97 11.16
CA GLU A 9 5.00 -11.42 11.29
C GLU A 9 4.85 -12.20 9.96
N HIS A 10 4.41 -11.56 8.87
CA HIS A 10 4.19 -12.23 7.57
C HIS A 10 5.07 -11.73 6.41
N HIS A 11 6.16 -11.03 6.71
CA HIS A 11 7.15 -10.66 5.70
C HIS A 11 7.77 -11.91 5.03
N ARG A 12 8.00 -11.84 3.71
CA ARG A 12 8.66 -12.84 2.84
C ARG A 12 7.83 -14.00 2.27
N GLN A 13 6.50 -14.03 2.45
CA GLN A 13 5.64 -15.07 1.84
C GLN A 13 4.80 -14.61 0.64
N GLY A 14 5.02 -13.40 0.12
CA GLY A 14 4.26 -12.88 -1.04
C GLY A 14 2.79 -12.55 -0.75
N ILE A 15 2.36 -12.59 0.51
CA ILE A 15 0.98 -12.31 0.95
C ILE A 15 0.59 -10.87 0.60
N GLY A 16 1.47 -9.89 0.83
CA GLY A 16 1.22 -8.49 0.46
C GLY A 16 1.01 -8.31 -1.04
N ARG A 17 1.76 -9.03 -1.88
CA ARG A 17 1.60 -8.99 -3.34
C ARG A 17 0.32 -9.69 -3.78
N LYS A 18 -0.03 -10.82 -3.16
CA LYS A 18 -1.27 -11.55 -3.47
C LYS A 18 -2.50 -10.73 -3.10
N LEU A 19 -2.50 -10.13 -1.91
CA LEU A 19 -3.56 -9.23 -1.45
C LEU A 19 -3.69 -8.01 -2.35
N PHE A 20 -2.57 -7.35 -2.69
CA PHE A 20 -2.56 -6.25 -3.64
C PHE A 20 -3.15 -6.66 -4.99
N ASN A 21 -2.70 -7.77 -5.57
CA ASN A 21 -3.21 -8.27 -6.85
C ASN A 21 -4.72 -8.60 -6.80
N THR A 22 -5.21 -9.16 -5.70
CA THR A 22 -6.64 -9.45 -5.50
C THR A 22 -7.45 -8.17 -5.43
N ILE A 23 -7.00 -7.20 -4.61
CA ILE A 23 -7.65 -5.90 -4.45
C ILE A 23 -7.66 -5.15 -5.78
N THR A 24 -6.53 -5.10 -6.49
CA THR A 24 -6.45 -4.43 -7.78
C THR A 24 -7.31 -5.09 -8.84
N SER A 25 -7.38 -6.43 -8.87
CA SER A 25 -8.22 -7.15 -9.83
C SER A 25 -9.71 -6.94 -9.53
N PHE A 26 -10.11 -6.91 -8.26
CA PHE A 26 -11.48 -6.62 -7.86
C PHE A 26 -11.88 -5.19 -8.26
N TYR A 27 -11.06 -4.19 -7.95
CA TYR A 27 -11.38 -2.79 -8.24
C TYR A 27 -11.29 -2.42 -9.71
N LYS A 28 -10.34 -2.98 -10.48
CA LYS A 28 -10.31 -2.80 -11.94
C LYS A 28 -11.57 -3.34 -12.63
N ASN A 29 -12.09 -4.48 -12.19
CA ASN A 29 -13.32 -5.04 -12.76
C ASN A 29 -14.58 -4.30 -12.31
N ALA A 30 -14.58 -3.70 -11.13
CA ALA A 30 -15.70 -2.90 -10.64
C ALA A 30 -15.80 -1.53 -11.33
N GLY A 31 -14.68 -0.93 -11.76
CA GLY A 31 -14.65 0.35 -12.49
C GLY A 31 -15.04 1.58 -11.66
N ILE A 32 -15.18 1.43 -10.34
CA ILE A 32 -15.71 2.48 -9.44
C ILE A 32 -14.59 3.25 -8.72
N TYR A 33 -13.36 2.75 -8.73
CA TYR A 33 -12.25 3.31 -7.95
C TYR A 33 -11.10 3.73 -8.86
N GLU A 34 -10.57 4.93 -8.64
CA GLU A 34 -9.48 5.53 -9.43
C GLU A 34 -8.10 5.29 -8.80
N GLU A 35 -8.03 5.13 -7.48
CA GLU A 35 -6.78 4.95 -6.75
C GLU A 35 -6.91 4.16 -5.43
N ILE A 36 -5.77 3.65 -4.94
CA ILE A 36 -5.57 3.06 -3.61
C ILE A 36 -4.62 3.98 -2.85
N THR A 37 -4.91 4.28 -1.58
CA THR A 37 -3.97 4.96 -0.67
C THR A 37 -3.52 4.03 0.46
N ILE A 38 -2.26 4.15 0.88
CA ILE A 38 -1.65 3.35 1.96
C ILE A 38 -0.71 4.23 2.80
N ASN A 39 -0.46 3.81 4.05
CA ASN A 39 0.63 4.31 4.89
C ASN A 39 1.71 3.22 4.96
N SER A 40 2.83 3.43 4.28
CA SER A 40 3.90 2.45 4.18
C SER A 40 4.90 2.60 5.32
N SER A 41 5.23 1.51 6.01
CA SER A 41 6.35 1.54 6.96
C SER A 41 7.68 1.82 6.23
N PRO A 42 8.70 2.40 6.87
CA PRO A 42 9.98 2.72 6.24
C PRO A 42 10.64 1.51 5.54
N TYR A 43 10.40 0.30 6.06
CA TYR A 43 10.94 -0.94 5.50
C TYR A 43 10.21 -1.44 4.25
N ALA A 44 9.01 -0.93 3.97
CA ALA A 44 8.16 -1.37 2.87
C ALA A 44 8.06 -0.36 1.72
N VAL A 45 8.59 0.87 1.89
CA VAL A 45 8.54 1.95 0.89
C VAL A 45 9.04 1.46 -0.47
N GLU A 46 10.25 0.89 -0.53
CA GLU A 46 10.81 0.38 -1.80
C GLU A 46 9.98 -0.75 -2.43
N VAL A 47 9.30 -1.56 -1.61
CA VAL A 47 8.45 -2.65 -2.11
C VAL A 47 7.23 -2.06 -2.80
N TYR A 48 6.59 -1.05 -2.20
CA TYR A 48 5.43 -0.40 -2.79
C TYR A 48 5.79 0.47 -4.00
N HIS A 49 6.96 1.14 -4.02
CA HIS A 49 7.46 1.79 -5.23
C HIS A 49 7.63 0.80 -6.39
N LYS A 50 8.17 -0.39 -6.14
CA LYS A 50 8.28 -1.46 -7.16
C LYS A 50 6.92 -1.97 -7.65
N LEU A 51 5.87 -1.81 -6.85
CA LEU A 51 4.49 -2.13 -7.22
C LEU A 51 3.78 -0.96 -7.94
N GLY A 52 4.45 0.18 -8.14
CA GLY A 52 3.91 1.35 -8.83
C GLY A 52 3.20 2.35 -7.92
N PHE A 53 3.31 2.22 -6.60
CA PHE A 53 2.88 3.29 -5.70
C PHE A 53 3.82 4.49 -5.81
N VAL A 54 3.26 5.67 -5.58
CA VAL A 54 3.98 6.94 -5.50
C VAL A 54 3.72 7.60 -4.16
N ASP A 55 4.75 8.26 -3.62
CA ASP A 55 4.62 8.99 -2.36
C ASP A 55 3.66 10.16 -2.53
N THR A 56 2.73 10.32 -1.60
CA THR A 56 1.85 11.49 -1.55
C THR A 56 2.36 12.56 -0.60
N ASP A 57 3.25 12.17 0.32
CA ASP A 57 3.90 13.03 1.28
C ASP A 57 5.22 12.39 1.76
N THR A 58 5.98 13.14 2.54
CA THR A 58 7.21 12.71 3.22
C THR A 58 6.94 11.74 4.37
N GLU A 59 7.99 11.11 4.91
CA GLU A 59 7.88 10.25 6.09
C GLU A 59 7.33 11.04 7.29
N GLN A 60 6.30 10.51 7.93
CA GLN A 60 5.63 11.08 9.09
C GLN A 60 5.88 10.21 10.34
N LEU A 61 5.99 10.85 11.50
CA LEU A 61 6.05 10.20 12.82
C LEU A 61 4.81 10.60 13.62
N VAL A 62 3.82 9.71 13.69
CA VAL A 62 2.57 9.94 14.43
C VAL A 62 2.45 8.90 15.53
N ASN A 63 2.32 9.34 16.78
CA ASN A 63 2.17 8.47 17.96
C ASN A 63 3.26 7.38 18.06
N GLY A 64 4.49 7.70 17.68
CA GLY A 64 5.63 6.76 17.70
C GLY A 64 5.71 5.80 16.50
N ILE A 65 4.77 5.89 15.56
CA ILE A 65 4.76 5.08 14.33
C ILE A 65 5.31 5.92 13.17
N ARG A 66 6.36 5.42 12.53
CA ARG A 66 6.89 5.99 11.28
C ARG A 66 6.20 5.37 10.08
N PHE A 67 5.75 6.20 9.15
CA PHE A 67 5.21 5.76 7.87
C PHE A 67 5.31 6.84 6.79
N THR A 68 5.31 6.42 5.52
CA THR A 68 5.25 7.28 4.34
C THR A 68 3.89 7.09 3.66
N PRO A 69 3.05 8.12 3.54
CA PRO A 69 1.81 8.05 2.78
C PRO A 69 2.06 7.85 1.29
N MET A 70 1.37 6.90 0.66
CA MET A 70 1.54 6.56 -0.76
C MET A 70 0.20 6.29 -1.44
N LYS A 71 0.17 6.40 -2.78
CA LYS A 71 -0.99 6.03 -3.59
C LYS A 71 -0.62 5.24 -4.84
N TYR A 72 -1.55 4.41 -5.31
CA TYR A 72 -1.48 3.68 -6.58
C TYR A 72 -2.71 4.01 -7.41
N LYS A 73 -2.51 4.43 -8.67
CA LYS A 73 -3.62 4.72 -9.59
C LYS A 73 -3.94 3.51 -10.45
N PHE A 74 -5.22 3.18 -10.57
CA PHE A 74 -5.69 2.18 -11.53
C PHE A 74 -5.70 2.80 -12.92
N THR A 75 -4.55 2.76 -13.60
CA THR A 75 -4.44 3.01 -15.05
C THR A 75 -4.82 1.78 -15.85
#